data_AF-A0A7L1C0Y2-F1
#
_entry.id   AF-A0A7L1C0Y2-F1
#
_cell.length_a   1.000
_cell.length_b   1.000
_cell.length_c   1.000
_cell.angle_alpha   90.00
_cell.angle_beta   90.00
_cell.angle_gamma   90.00
#
_symmetry.space_group_name_H-M   'P 1'
#
loop_
_entity.id
_entity.type
_entity.pdbx_description
1 polymer ?
#
loop_
_entity_poly.entity_id
_entity_poly.type
_entity_poly.pdbx_seq_one_letter_code
_entity_poly.pdbx_strand_id
1 'polypeptide(L)'
;AELRIQPSAEVTEGTAVTLTCLGTGDRAEKPLYTWNRNGQRLQESSFPTLEFPSVRGEDAGAFQCQVRAGNGSDASEVVPLRVLCECPCGNSERSWGSAGGGPTLRFP
;
A
#
# COMPACT_ATOMS: atom_id res chain seq x y z
N ALA A 1 7.89 -5.17 19.11
CA ALA A 1 8.45 -5.38 17.75
C ALA A 1 8.39 -4.04 17.03
N GLU A 2 9.15 -3.83 15.96
CA GLU A 2 9.15 -2.59 15.18
C GLU A 2 8.73 -2.89 13.74
N LEU A 3 7.75 -2.14 13.24
CA LEU A 3 7.28 -2.25 11.88
C LEU A 3 7.91 -1.16 11.02
N ARG A 4 8.67 -1.56 10.00
CA ARG A 4 9.34 -0.64 9.08
C ARG A 4 8.78 -0.78 7.68
N ILE A 5 8.31 0.33 7.11
CA ILE A 5 7.75 0.38 5.75
C ILE A 5 8.76 1.07 4.85
N GLN A 6 9.10 0.43 3.73
CA GLN A 6 9.99 0.99 2.70
C GLN A 6 9.24 1.06 1.35
N PRO A 7 9.41 2.13 0.57
CA PRO A 7 10.28 3.30 0.84
C PRO A 7 9.71 4.28 1.88
N SER A 8 8.39 4.35 2.02
CA SER A 8 7.68 5.27 2.92
C SER A 8 6.31 4.73 3.30
N ALA A 9 5.71 5.26 4.37
CA ALA A 9 4.33 4.96 4.77
C ALA A 9 3.27 5.69 3.92
N GLU A 10 3.72 6.50 2.95
CA GLU A 10 2.88 7.16 1.96
C GLU A 10 3.50 6.92 0.59
N VAL A 11 2.75 6.28 -0.30
CA VAL A 11 3.20 5.86 -1.63
C VAL A 11 2.07 6.02 -2.64
N THR A 12 2.40 6.02 -3.92
CA THR A 12 1.41 6.12 -4.98
C THR A 12 0.91 4.73 -5.40
N GLU A 13 -0.33 4.63 -5.90
CA GLU A 13 -0.84 3.41 -6.53
C GLU A 13 0.14 2.90 -7.60
N GLY A 14 0.33 1.58 -7.64
CA GLY A 14 1.31 0.95 -8.52
C GLY A 14 2.73 0.86 -7.95
N THR A 15 3.02 1.51 -6.81
CA THR A 15 4.34 1.45 -6.18
C THR A 15 4.54 0.12 -5.45
N ALA A 16 5.77 -0.41 -5.50
CA ALA A 16 6.16 -1.55 -4.70
C ALA A 16 6.50 -1.12 -3.26
N VAL A 17 5.88 -1.76 -2.28
CA VAL A 17 6.12 -1.49 -0.84
C VAL A 17 6.57 -2.76 -0.15
N THR A 18 7.57 -2.62 0.72
CA THR A 18 8.05 -3.71 1.56
C THR A 18 7.88 -3.33 3.02
N LEU A 19 7.08 -4.11 3.75
CA LEU A 19 6.98 -4.02 5.20
C LEU A 19 7.91 -5.04 5.82
N THR A 20 8.75 -4.61 6.75
CA THR A 20 9.68 -5.45 7.50
C THR A 20 9.35 -5.36 8.97
N CYS A 21 9.07 -6.50 9.58
CA CYS A 21 8.87 -6.65 11.01
C CYS A 21 10.22 -6.99 11.65
N LEU A 22 10.77 -6.04 12.42
CA LEU A 22 11.99 -6.22 13.20
C LEU A 22 11.59 -6.57 14.63
N GLY A 23 12.10 -7.64 15.22
CA GLY A 23 11.74 -8.00 16.59
C GLY A 23 12.38 -9.31 17.03
N THR A 24 12.38 -9.56 18.34
CA THR A 24 13.09 -10.65 19.04
C THR A 24 12.76 -12.08 18.59
N GLY A 25 11.76 -12.27 17.74
CA GLY A 25 11.48 -13.56 17.10
C GLY A 25 12.40 -13.87 15.92
N ASP A 26 13.17 -12.91 15.42
CA ASP A 26 14.25 -13.12 14.45
C ASP A 26 15.29 -14.16 14.91
N ARG A 27 15.47 -14.32 16.23
CA ARG A 27 16.32 -15.37 16.85
C ARG A 27 15.58 -16.66 17.20
N ALA A 28 14.28 -16.75 16.97
CA ALA A 28 13.52 -17.95 17.29
C ALA A 28 13.72 -19.02 16.20
N GLU A 29 13.67 -20.30 16.59
CA GLU A 29 13.83 -21.43 15.66
C GLU A 29 12.64 -21.56 14.69
N LYS A 30 11.46 -21.06 15.09
CA LYS A 30 10.22 -21.03 14.30
C LYS A 30 9.36 -19.79 14.63
N PRO A 31 9.73 -18.59 14.15
CA PRO A 31 8.90 -17.40 14.34
C PRO A 31 7.67 -17.46 13.44
N LEU A 32 6.53 -17.05 13.98
CA LEU A 32 5.30 -16.84 13.22
C LEU A 32 4.98 -15.34 13.20
N TYR A 33 5.04 -14.74 12.01
CA TYR A 33 4.71 -13.34 11.76
C TYR A 33 3.26 -13.24 11.29
N THR A 34 2.41 -12.69 12.15
CA THR A 34 1.02 -12.38 11.84
C THR A 34 0.95 -10.91 11.41
N TRP A 35 0.46 -10.67 10.20
CA TRP A 35 0.23 -9.35 9.64
C TRP A 35 -1.23 -8.97 9.80
N ASN A 36 -1.50 -7.88 10.51
CA ASN A 36 -2.82 -7.32 10.69
C ASN A 36 -2.94 -6.01 9.90
N ARG A 37 -4.10 -5.80 9.28
CA ARG A 37 -4.48 -4.59 8.55
C ARG A 37 -5.84 -4.12 9.07
N ASN A 38 -5.92 -2.87 9.50
CA ASN A 38 -7.14 -2.27 10.07
C ASN A 38 -7.73 -3.09 11.24
N GLY A 39 -6.86 -3.73 12.04
CA GLY A 39 -7.27 -4.61 13.14
C GLY A 39 -7.75 -6.01 12.71
N GLN A 40 -7.75 -6.32 11.41
CA GLN A 40 -8.06 -7.65 10.88
C GLN A 40 -6.81 -8.40 10.47
N ARG A 41 -6.79 -9.72 10.66
CA ARG A 41 -5.68 -10.55 10.21
C ARG A 41 -5.66 -10.61 8.68
N LEU A 42 -4.60 -10.11 8.08
CA LEU A 42 -4.38 -10.14 6.64
C LEU A 42 -3.77 -11.49 6.24
N GLN A 43 -2.63 -11.85 6.85
CA GLN A 43 -1.93 -13.09 6.55
C GLN A 43 -0.96 -13.49 7.67
N GLU A 44 -0.50 -14.74 7.62
CA GLU A 44 0.52 -15.28 8.52
C GLU A 44 1.66 -15.85 7.68
N SER A 45 2.89 -15.49 8.04
CA SER A 45 4.10 -15.86 7.32
C SER A 45 5.19 -16.25 8.31
N SER A 46 6.10 -17.14 7.91
CA SER A 46 7.36 -17.37 8.64
C SER A 46 8.42 -16.33 8.32
N PHE A 47 8.16 -15.46 7.34
CA PHE A 47 9.07 -14.41 6.92
C PHE A 47 8.78 -13.09 7.64
N PRO A 48 9.84 -12.36 8.07
CA PRO A 48 9.70 -11.04 8.69
C PRO A 48 9.30 -9.96 7.68
N THR A 49 9.23 -10.28 6.39
CA THR A 49 8.93 -9.33 5.32
C THR A 49 7.59 -9.63 4.67
N LEU A 50 6.89 -8.57 4.28
CA LEU A 50 5.68 -8.59 3.49
C LEU A 50 5.85 -7.61 2.33
N GLU A 51 5.84 -8.16 1.12
CA GLU A 51 6.04 -7.42 -0.12
C GLU A 51 4.71 -7.23 -0.84
N PHE A 52 4.43 -5.99 -1.21
CA PHE A 52 3.34 -5.60 -2.07
C PHE A 52 3.94 -5.13 -3.40
N PRO A 53 3.86 -5.93 -4.48
CA PRO A 53 4.46 -5.56 -5.77
C PRO A 53 3.76 -4.37 -6.43
N SER A 54 2.47 -4.16 -6.13
CA SER A 54 1.67 -3.06 -6.65
C SER A 54 0.59 -2.72 -5.64
N VAL A 55 0.80 -1.65 -4.87
CA VAL A 55 -0.20 -1.17 -3.91
C VAL A 55 -1.34 -0.45 -4.64
N ARG A 56 -2.55 -0.58 -4.12
CA ARG A 56 -3.74 0.11 -4.60
C ARG A 56 -4.39 0.89 -3.47
N GLY A 57 -5.32 1.79 -3.79
CA GLY A 57 -6.14 2.47 -2.78
C GLY A 57 -6.87 1.49 -1.87
N GLU A 58 -7.21 0.31 -2.39
CA GLU A 58 -7.80 -0.80 -1.64
C GLU A 58 -6.83 -1.52 -0.69
N ASP A 59 -5.52 -1.24 -0.74
CA ASP A 59 -4.49 -1.74 0.17
C ASP A 59 -4.17 -0.76 1.30
N ALA A 60 -4.59 0.49 1.18
CA ALA A 60 -4.40 1.50 2.21
C ALA A 60 -5.05 1.06 3.54
N GLY A 61 -4.39 1.38 4.65
CA GLY A 61 -4.86 0.99 5.97
C GLY A 61 -3.78 1.02 7.05
N ALA A 62 -4.18 0.69 8.26
CA ALA A 62 -3.32 0.63 9.43
C ALA A 62 -2.70 -0.76 9.57
N PHE A 63 -1.40 -0.88 9.31
CA PHE A 63 -0.67 -2.15 9.37
C PHE A 63 -0.04 -2.36 10.74
N GLN A 64 -0.05 -3.61 11.19
CA GLN A 64 0.61 -4.05 12.42
C GLN A 64 1.20 -5.43 12.19
N CYS A 65 2.46 -5.63 12.54
CA CYS A 65 3.05 -6.96 12.64
C CYS A 65 3.01 -7.48 14.08
N GLN A 66 2.74 -8.77 14.24
CA GLN A 66 2.83 -9.49 15.50
C GLN A 66 3.72 -10.72 15.31
N VAL A 67 4.73 -10.85 16.15
CA VAL A 67 5.68 -11.96 16.11
C VAL A 67 5.39 -12.90 17.26
N ARG A 68 5.14 -14.17 16.98
CA ARG A 68 5.07 -15.23 17.98
C ARG A 68 6.36 -16.05 17.93
N ALA A 69 7.04 -16.15 19.06
CA ALA A 69 8.31 -16.85 19.21
C ALA A 69 8.29 -17.66 20.52
N GLY A 70 8.26 -18.99 20.39
CA GLY A 70 8.18 -19.90 21.54
C GLY A 70 6.93 -19.62 22.38
N ASN A 71 7.13 -19.21 23.63
CA ASN A 71 6.04 -18.89 24.58
C ASN A 71 5.69 -17.39 24.63
N GLY A 72 6.37 -16.56 23.85
CA GLY A 72 6.16 -15.11 23.82
C GLY A 72 5.45 -14.66 22.54
N SER A 73 4.67 -13.58 22.66
CA SER A 73 4.14 -12.84 21.51
C SER A 73 4.45 -11.37 21.68
N ASP A 74 5.00 -10.75 20.64
CA ASP A 74 5.41 -9.36 20.63
C ASP A 74 4.74 -8.66 19.45
N ALA A 75 4.03 -7.56 19.71
CA ALA A 75 3.36 -6.79 18.67
C ALA A 75 4.17 -5.53 18.35
N SER A 76 4.01 -5.04 17.13
CA SER A 76 4.53 -3.73 16.73
C SER A 76 3.48 -2.64 16.89
N GLU A 77 3.96 -1.40 16.85
CA GLU A 77 3.12 -0.23 16.72
C GLU A 77 2.33 -0.27 15.40
N VAL A 78 1.15 0.34 15.43
CA VAL A 78 0.26 0.41 14.27
C VAL A 78 0.74 1.54 13.37
N VAL A 79 1.12 1.21 12.13
CA VAL A 79 1.62 2.18 11.15
C VAL A 79 0.60 2.35 10.01
N PRO A 80 0.05 3.55 9.79
CA PRO A 80 -0.86 3.81 8.67
C PRO A 80 -0.11 3.88 7.34
N LEU A 81 -0.45 3.00 6.41
CA LEU A 81 -0.04 3.06 5.00
C LEU A 81 -1.07 3.86 4.21
N ARG A 82 -0.64 4.98 3.64
CA ARG A 82 -1.42 5.82 2.74
C ARG A 82 -1.04 5.50 1.30
N VAL A 83 -2.06 5.27 0.48
CA VAL A 83 -1.87 5.08 -0.95
C VAL A 83 -2.52 6.26 -1.67
N LEU A 84 -1.70 7.04 -2.36
CA LEU A 84 -2.13 8.16 -3.18
C LEU A 84 -2.56 7.63 -4.54
N CYS A 85 -3.77 7.94 -4.99
CA CYS A 85 -4.19 7.62 -6.35
C CYS A 85 -3.40 8.52 -7.31
N GLU A 86 -2.66 7.91 -8.23
CA GLU A 86 -2.21 8.60 -9.42
C GLU A 86 -3.40 8.68 -10.36
N CYS A 87 -4.22 9.71 -10.19
CA CYS A 87 -5.19 10.08 -11.22
C CYS A 87 -4.41 10.66 -12.41
N PRO A 88 -4.40 10.02 -13.60
CA PRO A 88 -4.00 10.70 -14.83
C PRO A 88 -5.13 11.66 -15.23
N CYS A 89 -5.35 12.72 -14.47
CA CYS A 89 -6.18 13.83 -14.88
C CYS A 89 -5.26 14.98 -15.32
N GLY A 90 -4.76 14.95 -16.57
CA GLY A 90 -3.92 16.08 -16.99
C GLY A 90 -3.28 16.17 -18.37
N ASN A 91 -3.32 15.19 -19.27
CA ASN A 91 -2.78 15.43 -20.63
C ASN A 91 -3.50 14.66 -21.76
N SER A 92 -4.80 14.86 -21.88
CA SER A 92 -5.39 14.89 -23.22
C SER A 92 -5.44 16.35 -23.69
N GLU A 93 -4.27 16.89 -24.06
CA GLU A 93 -4.28 17.99 -25.03
C GLU A 93 -4.97 17.44 -26.28
N ARG A 94 -6.22 17.84 -26.45
CA ARG A 94 -7.11 17.50 -27.56
C ARG A 94 -6.44 17.90 -28.87
N SER A 95 -5.64 17.02 -29.45
CA SER A 95 -5.25 17.07 -30.86
C SER A 95 -6.36 16.42 -31.70
N TRP A 96 -7.55 17.03 -31.69
CA TRP A 96 -8.47 16.88 -32.81
C TRP A 96 -8.02 17.82 -33.91
N GLY A 97 -7.09 17.35 -34.74
CA GLY A 97 -6.96 17.87 -36.08
C GLY A 97 -8.22 17.51 -36.87
N SER A 98 -8.96 18.51 -37.34
CA SER A 98 -9.43 18.64 -38.75
C SER A 98 -10.67 19.53 -38.85
N ALA A 99 -10.53 20.56 -39.68
CA ALA A 99 -11.47 21.13 -40.64
C ALA A 99 -13.00 21.03 -40.38
N GLY A 100 -13.68 22.18 -40.45
CA GLY A 100 -15.09 22.21 -40.82
C GLY A 100 -15.83 23.44 -40.32
N GLY A 101 -16.39 24.22 -41.25
CA GLY A 101 -17.02 25.52 -41.02
C GLY A 101 -18.15 25.53 -40.00
N GLY A 102 -18.29 26.67 -39.32
CA GLY A 102 -19.45 26.94 -38.48
C GLY A 102 -20.71 27.20 -39.32
N PRO A 103 -21.88 26.77 -38.85
CA PRO A 103 -23.13 27.33 -39.31
C PRO A 103 -23.57 28.45 -38.35
N THR A 104 -23.61 29.67 -38.86
CA THR A 104 -24.46 30.73 -38.33
C THR A 104 -25.91 30.30 -38.53
N LEU A 105 -26.68 30.14 -37.45
CA LEU A 105 -28.13 30.06 -37.56
C LEU A 105 -28.81 31.02 -36.59
N ARG A 106 -29.53 31.96 -37.22
CA ARG A 106 -30.45 32.95 -36.66
C ARG A 106 -31.61 32.25 -35.93
N PHE A 107 -32.05 32.87 -34.85
CA PHE A 107 -33.38 32.64 -34.27
C PHE A 107 -34.31 33.81 -34.66
N PRO A 108 -35.63 33.58 -34.75
CA PRO A 108 -36.61 34.57 -35.22
C PRO A 108 -36.72 35.81 -34.33
#